data_AF-A0A8T5GPE9-F1
#
_entry.id   AF-A0A8T5GPE9-F1
#
_cell.length_a   1.000
_cell.length_b   1.000
_cell.length_c   1.000
_cell.angle_alpha   90.00
_cell.angle_beta   90.00
_cell.angle_gamma   90.00
#
_symmetry.space_group_name_H-M   'P 1'
#
loop_
_entity.id
_entity.type
_entity.pdbx_description
1 polymer ?
#
loop_
_entity_poly.entity_id
_entity_poly.type
_entity_poly.pdbx_seq_one_letter_code
_entity_poly.pdbx_strand_id
1 'polypeptide(L)'
;MRRRAQMEMAGLVVIVILITLGILFMAQFALKDEPDKNIFTRKELAASTMAAVMKMTVTGCTEGTAQFPQIEGDLLDDCAVFGDVHSNYICEGKPSCEFLQFKIEELLDQTLGVWGKKYHFVSEMVSNNEEFLYIDGYNAVTGTGGHCQDRVRDTSGDFYLPSGNGLVRSVLYVCE
;
A
#
# COMPACT_ATOMS: atom_id res chain seq x y z
N MET A 1 -3.15 -50.16 -54.42
CA MET A 1 -4.13 -49.43 -53.57
C MET A 1 -3.69 -49.16 -52.13
N ARG A 2 -2.76 -49.94 -51.54
CA ARG A 2 -2.31 -49.80 -50.13
C ARG A 2 -1.73 -48.43 -49.74
N ARG A 3 -1.17 -47.66 -50.68
CA ARG A 3 -0.51 -46.36 -50.42
C ARG A 3 -1.47 -45.18 -50.19
N ARG A 4 -2.73 -45.25 -50.67
CA ARG A 4 -3.71 -44.18 -50.44
C ARG A 4 -4.25 -44.19 -49.01
N ALA A 5 -4.57 -45.37 -48.48
CA ALA A 5 -5.04 -45.54 -47.10
C ALA A 5 -4.00 -45.11 -46.04
N GLN A 6 -2.70 -45.29 -46.33
CA GLN A 6 -1.61 -44.85 -45.46
C GLN A 6 -1.49 -43.32 -45.40
N MET A 7 -1.84 -42.62 -46.49
CA MET A 7 -1.75 -41.17 -46.58
C MET A 7 -2.91 -40.49 -45.82
N GLU A 8 -4.10 -41.10 -45.81
CA GLU A 8 -5.25 -40.64 -45.03
C GLU A 8 -5.06 -40.85 -43.51
N MET A 9 -4.49 -41.99 -43.09
CA MET A 9 -4.16 -42.21 -41.67
C MET A 9 -3.12 -41.23 -41.14
N ALA A 10 -2.11 -40.87 -41.95
CA ALA A 10 -1.09 -39.91 -41.54
C ALA A 10 -1.70 -38.52 -41.26
N GLY A 11 -2.66 -38.06 -42.08
CA GLY A 11 -3.36 -36.80 -41.87
C GLY A 11 -4.19 -36.78 -40.57
N LEU A 12 -4.88 -37.88 -40.27
CA LEU A 12 -5.68 -37.99 -39.04
C LEU A 12 -4.81 -37.91 -37.79
N VAL A 13 -3.64 -38.56 -37.79
CA VAL A 13 -2.69 -38.52 -36.66
C VAL A 13 -2.20 -37.09 -36.41
N VAL A 14 -1.88 -36.33 -37.46
CA VAL A 14 -1.42 -34.94 -37.31
C VAL A 14 -2.51 -34.06 -36.70
N ILE A 15 -3.76 -34.21 -37.12
CA ILE A 15 -4.88 -33.43 -36.58
C ILE A 15 -5.09 -33.73 -35.09
N VAL A 16 -5.00 -35.01 -34.69
CA VAL A 16 -5.12 -35.40 -33.27
C VAL A 16 -3.99 -34.80 -32.43
N ILE A 17 -2.76 -34.77 -32.94
CA ILE A 17 -1.62 -34.12 -32.27
C ILE A 17 -1.87 -32.61 -32.11
N LEU A 18 -2.37 -31.94 -33.15
CA LEU A 18 -2.66 -30.50 -33.06
C LEU A 18 -3.80 -30.19 -32.07
N ILE A 19 -4.86 -31.01 -32.05
CA ILE A 19 -5.97 -30.83 -31.10
C ILE A 19 -5.51 -31.07 -29.66
N THR A 20 -4.74 -32.14 -29.42
CA THR A 20 -4.22 -32.45 -28.08
C THR A 20 -3.28 -31.36 -27.57
N LEU A 21 -2.40 -30.82 -28.42
CA LEU A 21 -1.58 -29.65 -28.08
C LEU A 21 -2.43 -28.42 -27.77
N GLY A 22 -3.48 -28.14 -28.57
CA GLY A 22 -4.40 -27.04 -28.32
C GLY A 22 -5.10 -27.13 -26.97
N ILE A 23 -5.59 -28.32 -26.61
CA ILE A 23 -6.22 -28.58 -25.30
C ILE A 23 -5.21 -28.42 -24.17
N LEU A 24 -3.97 -28.91 -24.33
CA LEU A 24 -2.91 -28.76 -23.32
C LEU A 24 -2.56 -27.28 -23.08
N PHE A 25 -2.49 -26.47 -24.13
CA PHE A 25 -2.28 -25.02 -23.97
C PHE A 25 -3.44 -24.35 -23.25
N MET A 26 -4.70 -24.65 -23.63
CA MET A 26 -5.87 -24.12 -22.92
C MET A 26 -5.88 -24.52 -21.44
N ALA A 27 -5.56 -25.79 -21.13
CA ALA A 27 -5.47 -26.27 -19.76
C ALA A 27 -4.38 -25.53 -18.98
N GLN A 28 -3.22 -25.27 -19.60
CA GLN A 28 -2.13 -24.54 -18.94
C GLN A 28 -2.51 -23.08 -18.66
N PHE A 29 -3.25 -22.42 -19.55
CA PHE A 29 -3.73 -21.05 -19.32
C PHE A 29 -4.83 -21.00 -18.26
N ALA A 30 -5.76 -21.95 -18.26
CA ALA A 30 -6.80 -22.06 -17.24
C ALA A 30 -6.23 -22.35 -15.84
N LEU A 31 -5.11 -23.07 -15.75
CA LEU A 31 -4.41 -23.35 -14.50
C LEU A 31 -3.46 -22.22 -14.06
N LYS A 32 -3.23 -21.20 -14.89
CA LYS A 32 -2.35 -20.05 -14.60
C LYS A 32 -3.09 -18.83 -14.09
N ASP A 33 -4.41 -18.84 -14.09
CA ASP A 33 -5.17 -17.83 -13.38
C ASP A 33 -5.14 -18.17 -11.87
N GLU A 34 -4.89 -17.14 -11.05
CA GLU A 34 -5.09 -17.11 -9.58
C GLU A 34 -3.94 -17.74 -8.76
N PRO A 35 -2.90 -16.95 -8.36
CA PRO A 35 -3.03 -15.95 -7.29
C PRO A 35 -2.17 -14.66 -7.41
N ASP A 36 -1.19 -14.60 -8.33
CA ASP A 36 -0.17 -13.54 -8.34
C ASP A 36 -0.70 -12.17 -8.79
N LYS A 37 -1.73 -12.14 -9.64
CA LYS A 37 -2.35 -10.88 -10.11
C LYS A 37 -2.97 -10.09 -8.96
N ASN A 38 -3.53 -10.77 -7.96
CA ASN A 38 -4.16 -10.12 -6.80
C ASN A 38 -3.11 -9.55 -5.83
N ILE A 39 -1.95 -10.19 -5.72
CA ILE A 39 -0.85 -9.70 -4.87
C ILE A 39 -0.21 -8.46 -5.46
N PHE A 40 0.04 -8.45 -6.79
CA PHE A 40 0.65 -7.30 -7.46
C PHE A 40 -0.24 -6.05 -7.35
N THR A 41 -1.54 -6.21 -7.61
CA THR A 41 -2.51 -5.11 -7.54
C THR A 41 -2.69 -4.57 -6.13
N ARG A 42 -2.66 -5.42 -5.08
CA ARG A 42 -2.76 -4.96 -3.68
C ARG A 42 -1.53 -4.19 -3.22
N LYS A 43 -0.32 -4.66 -3.54
CA LYS A 43 0.93 -3.94 -3.23
C LYS A 43 1.00 -2.60 -3.95
N GLU A 44 0.63 -2.58 -5.23
CA GLU A 44 0.58 -1.36 -6.02
C GLU A 44 -0.47 -0.37 -5.50
N LEU A 45 -1.63 -0.86 -5.07
CA LEU A 45 -2.66 -0.05 -4.42
C LEU A 45 -2.14 0.58 -3.11
N ALA A 46 -1.50 -0.21 -2.25
CA ALA A 46 -0.95 0.29 -0.99
C ALA A 46 0.15 1.34 -1.25
N ALA A 47 1.07 1.06 -2.17
CA ALA A 47 2.18 1.97 -2.50
C ALA A 47 1.68 3.28 -3.15
N SER A 48 0.73 3.20 -4.09
CA SER A 48 0.18 4.39 -4.75
C SER A 48 -0.66 5.24 -3.81
N THR A 49 -1.49 4.63 -2.95
CA THR A 49 -2.26 5.34 -1.92
C THR A 49 -1.32 6.04 -0.95
N MET A 50 -0.30 5.34 -0.48
CA MET A 50 0.70 5.89 0.44
C MET A 50 1.45 7.08 -0.19
N ALA A 51 1.92 6.94 -1.43
CA ALA A 51 2.58 8.02 -2.15
C ALA A 51 1.67 9.23 -2.39
N ALA A 52 0.37 9.01 -2.61
CA ALA A 52 -0.61 10.08 -2.76
C ALA A 52 -0.85 10.81 -1.43
N VAL A 53 -1.00 10.09 -0.33
CA VAL A 53 -1.16 10.66 1.02
C VAL A 53 0.07 11.49 1.39
N MET A 54 1.29 10.95 1.20
CA MET A 54 2.54 11.64 1.54
C MET A 54 2.76 12.94 0.74
N LYS A 55 2.25 12.99 -0.50
CA LYS A 55 2.33 14.19 -1.36
C LYS A 55 1.18 15.17 -1.19
N MET A 56 0.21 14.87 -0.32
CA MET A 56 -0.91 15.76 -0.13
C MET A 56 -0.47 17.02 0.61
N THR A 57 -0.92 18.16 0.10
CA THR A 57 -0.77 19.46 0.75
C THR A 57 -2.00 19.77 1.58
N VAL A 58 -1.80 20.30 2.77
CA VAL A 58 -2.87 20.65 3.69
C VAL A 58 -3.10 22.17 3.64
N THR A 59 -4.36 22.56 3.62
CA THR A 59 -4.77 23.97 3.72
C THR A 59 -5.27 24.27 5.13
N GLY A 60 -5.12 25.50 5.60
CA GLY A 60 -5.68 25.92 6.89
C GLY A 60 -4.80 25.60 8.10
N CYS A 61 -3.49 25.43 7.88
CA CYS A 61 -2.50 25.39 8.94
C CYS A 61 -1.97 26.80 9.22
N THR A 62 -1.69 27.10 10.49
CA THR A 62 -1.11 28.35 10.98
C THR A 62 0.26 28.10 11.62
N GLU A 63 1.02 29.18 11.83
CA GLU A 63 2.29 29.23 12.59
C GLU A 63 3.54 28.62 11.93
N GLY A 64 3.39 27.84 10.86
CA GLY A 64 4.53 27.27 10.13
C GLY A 64 5.10 28.14 9.01
N THR A 65 6.23 27.70 8.44
CA THR A 65 6.94 28.42 7.37
C THR A 65 6.24 28.34 6.02
N ALA A 66 5.56 27.23 5.76
CA ALA A 66 4.82 27.00 4.52
C ALA A 66 3.33 27.35 4.70
N GLN A 67 2.76 28.09 3.75
CA GLN A 67 1.32 28.36 3.71
C GLN A 67 0.49 27.08 3.42
N PHE A 68 1.10 26.13 2.72
CA PHE A 68 0.49 24.86 2.31
C PHE A 68 1.45 23.72 2.66
N PRO A 69 1.58 23.36 3.94
CA PRO A 69 2.50 22.31 4.35
C PRO A 69 2.15 20.97 3.70
N GLN A 70 3.18 20.25 3.26
CA GLN A 70 3.04 18.88 2.76
C GLN A 70 3.03 17.90 3.93
N ILE A 71 2.22 16.84 3.83
CA ILE A 71 2.15 15.77 4.85
C ILE A 71 3.54 15.19 5.13
N GLU A 72 4.25 14.75 4.10
CA GLU A 72 5.58 14.16 4.23
C GLU A 72 6.63 15.19 4.70
N GLY A 73 6.83 16.28 3.96
CA GLY A 73 7.98 17.15 4.22
C GLY A 73 7.86 18.06 5.44
N ASP A 74 6.66 18.56 5.74
CA ASP A 74 6.48 19.62 6.73
C ASP A 74 5.83 19.06 8.01
N LEU A 75 4.66 18.44 7.88
CA LEU A 75 3.88 18.02 9.04
C LEU A 75 4.49 16.79 9.72
N LEU A 76 4.94 15.80 8.95
CA LEU A 76 5.50 14.57 9.50
C LEU A 76 6.89 14.83 10.10
N ASP A 77 7.68 15.73 9.50
CA ASP A 77 8.94 16.19 10.08
C ASP A 77 8.70 16.98 11.37
N ASP A 78 7.77 17.95 11.38
CA ASP A 78 7.45 18.72 12.58
C ASP A 78 6.95 17.82 13.72
N CYS A 79 6.08 16.86 13.39
CA CYS A 79 5.60 15.87 14.34
C CYS A 79 6.74 14.99 14.87
N ALA A 80 7.68 14.56 14.03
CA ALA A 80 8.84 13.78 14.45
C ALA A 80 9.83 14.60 15.30
N VAL A 81 9.99 15.89 15.03
CA VAL A 81 10.92 16.74 15.78
C VAL A 81 10.37 17.12 17.16
N PHE A 82 9.09 17.48 17.25
CA PHE A 82 8.52 18.10 18.45
C PHE A 82 7.51 17.21 19.21
N GLY A 83 7.03 16.12 18.60
CA GLY A 83 6.02 15.24 19.18
C GLY A 83 4.67 15.93 19.41
N ASP A 84 3.92 15.48 20.42
CA ASP A 84 2.57 15.99 20.71
C ASP A 84 2.55 17.29 21.55
N VAL A 85 3.67 17.65 22.18
CA VAL A 85 3.72 18.72 23.18
C VAL A 85 3.83 20.10 22.52
N HIS A 86 4.57 20.19 21.42
CA HIS A 86 4.79 21.41 20.69
C HIS A 86 4.77 21.10 19.19
N SER A 87 4.34 22.06 18.37
CA SER A 87 4.27 21.88 16.93
C SER A 87 4.35 23.26 16.28
N ASN A 88 5.18 23.41 15.23
CA ASN A 88 5.22 24.68 14.49
C ASN A 88 4.00 24.84 13.59
N TYR A 89 3.35 23.74 13.21
CA TYR A 89 2.13 23.78 12.41
C TYR A 89 0.91 23.44 13.27
N ILE A 90 0.01 24.42 13.40
CA ILE A 90 -1.29 24.22 14.02
C ILE A 90 -2.33 24.17 12.91
N CYS A 91 -2.88 22.98 12.63
CA CYS A 91 -3.85 22.75 11.57
C CYS A 91 -5.22 22.48 12.18
N GLU A 92 -6.23 23.27 11.82
CA GLU A 92 -7.59 23.16 12.39
C GLU A 92 -7.62 23.21 13.94
N GLY A 93 -6.67 23.92 14.54
CA GLY A 93 -6.52 24.03 16.00
C GLY A 93 -5.86 22.82 16.68
N LYS A 94 -5.31 21.87 15.91
CA LYS A 94 -4.60 20.68 16.41
C LYS A 94 -3.10 20.78 16.08
N PRO A 95 -2.21 20.24 16.94
CA PRO A 95 -0.79 20.09 16.60
C PRO A 95 -0.59 19.10 15.45
N SER A 96 0.57 19.15 14.79
CA SER A 96 0.87 18.35 13.59
C SER A 96 0.60 16.86 13.76
N CYS A 97 1.02 16.25 14.87
CA CYS A 97 0.83 14.81 15.11
C CYS A 97 -0.65 14.41 15.18
N GLU A 98 -1.42 15.09 16.03
CA GLU A 98 -2.85 14.84 16.21
C GLU A 98 -3.63 15.11 14.90
N PHE A 99 -3.27 16.20 14.21
CA PHE A 99 -3.88 16.53 12.92
C PHE A 99 -3.57 15.46 11.85
N LEU A 100 -2.31 15.05 11.72
CA LEU A 100 -1.88 14.04 10.75
C LEU A 100 -2.62 12.73 10.94
N GLN A 101 -2.76 12.27 12.19
CA GLN A 101 -3.48 11.04 12.47
C GLN A 101 -4.92 11.11 11.95
N PHE A 102 -5.65 12.16 12.33
CA PHE A 102 -7.02 12.37 11.90
C PHE A 102 -7.13 12.47 10.37
N LYS A 103 -6.21 13.22 9.74
CA LYS A 103 -6.24 13.44 8.30
C LYS A 103 -5.90 12.18 7.51
N ILE A 104 -4.92 11.40 7.95
CA ILE A 104 -4.55 10.13 7.32
C ILE A 104 -5.69 9.12 7.47
N GLU A 105 -6.32 9.04 8.65
CA GLU A 105 -7.50 8.19 8.87
C GLU A 105 -8.64 8.57 7.91
N GLU A 106 -8.98 9.86 7.82
CA GLU A 106 -10.00 10.36 6.91
C GLU A 106 -9.69 9.99 5.45
N LEU A 107 -8.46 10.22 5.00
CA LEU A 107 -8.04 9.94 3.62
C LEU A 107 -8.06 8.45 3.30
N LEU A 108 -7.60 7.61 4.22
CA LEU A 108 -7.60 6.16 4.03
C LEU A 108 -9.02 5.58 4.10
N ASP A 109 -9.92 6.12 4.93
CA ASP A 109 -11.32 5.70 4.95
C ASP A 109 -12.07 6.13 3.69
N GLN A 110 -11.85 7.35 3.20
CA GLN A 110 -12.42 7.85 1.94
C GLN A 110 -11.89 7.12 0.69
N THR A 111 -10.77 6.39 0.81
CA THR A 111 -10.16 5.64 -0.30
C THR A 111 -10.31 4.13 -0.10
N LEU A 112 -9.49 3.54 0.76
CA LEU A 112 -9.47 2.10 1.04
C LEU A 112 -10.74 1.65 1.78
N GLY A 113 -11.29 2.48 2.67
CA GLY A 113 -12.55 2.20 3.37
C GLY A 113 -13.73 2.08 2.40
N VAL A 114 -13.85 3.00 1.45
CA VAL A 114 -14.86 2.94 0.36
C VAL A 114 -14.73 1.67 -0.48
N TRP A 115 -13.50 1.16 -0.64
CA TRP A 115 -13.24 -0.09 -1.37
C TRP A 115 -13.44 -1.35 -0.52
N GLY A 116 -13.88 -1.19 0.73
CA GLY A 116 -14.07 -2.28 1.69
C GLY A 116 -12.76 -2.97 2.07
N LYS A 117 -11.62 -2.29 1.92
CA LYS A 117 -10.30 -2.82 2.29
C LYS A 117 -9.97 -2.46 3.72
N LYS A 118 -9.46 -3.45 4.45
CA LYS A 118 -8.93 -3.23 5.80
C LYS A 118 -7.50 -2.72 5.65
N TYR A 119 -7.14 -1.76 6.49
CA TYR A 119 -5.82 -1.16 6.43
C TYR A 119 -5.28 -0.86 7.82
N HIS A 120 -3.96 -0.74 7.88
CA HIS A 120 -3.21 -0.43 9.07
C HIS A 120 -2.02 0.44 8.68
N PHE A 121 -2.01 1.68 9.13
CA PHE A 121 -0.90 2.62 8.89
C PHE A 121 -0.02 2.72 10.15
N VAL A 122 1.30 2.65 9.93
CA VAL A 122 2.32 2.76 10.98
C VAL A 122 3.33 3.82 10.56
N SER A 123 3.68 4.72 11.47
CA SER A 123 4.79 5.66 11.31
C SER A 123 5.64 5.65 12.58
N GLU A 124 6.91 5.34 12.44
CA GLU A 124 7.84 5.13 13.55
C GLU A 124 9.17 5.86 13.29
N MET A 125 9.78 6.39 14.35
CA MET A 125 11.11 6.96 14.25
C MET A 125 12.14 5.83 14.39
N VAL A 126 13.02 5.72 13.39
CA VAL A 126 14.13 4.78 13.37
C VAL A 126 15.34 5.46 14.00
N SER A 127 15.62 5.10 15.26
CA SER A 127 16.82 5.52 15.97
C SER A 127 17.93 4.46 15.83
N ASN A 128 19.19 4.89 15.89
CA ASN A 128 20.38 4.04 15.71
C ASN A 128 20.52 2.91 16.76
N ASN A 129 19.68 2.89 17.81
CA ASN A 129 19.72 1.91 18.89
C ASN A 129 18.61 0.83 18.80
N GLU A 130 18.04 0.58 17.62
CA GLU A 130 16.98 -0.44 17.36
C GLU A 130 15.65 -0.24 18.12
N GLU A 131 15.58 0.72 19.05
CA GLU A 131 14.32 1.13 19.66
C GLU A 131 13.56 2.04 18.69
N PHE A 132 12.46 1.50 18.17
CA PHE A 132 11.47 2.29 17.45
C PHE A 132 10.74 3.15 18.47
N LEU A 133 11.01 4.46 18.43
CA LEU A 133 10.16 5.42 19.10
C LEU A 133 8.93 5.57 18.21
N TYR A 134 7.81 4.99 18.64
CA TYR A 134 6.52 5.33 18.03
C TYR A 134 6.37 6.83 18.16
N ILE A 135 6.07 7.49 17.04
CA ILE A 135 5.60 8.86 17.11
C ILE A 135 4.30 8.77 17.91
N ASP A 136 4.35 9.32 19.12
CA ASP A 136 3.91 8.71 20.39
C ASP A 136 2.39 8.39 20.51
N GLY A 137 2.05 7.45 21.40
CA GLY A 137 0.71 7.29 22.02
C GLY A 137 -0.49 6.82 21.19
N TYR A 138 -0.50 6.96 19.87
CA TYR A 138 -1.71 6.73 19.09
C TYR A 138 -1.76 5.33 18.48
N ASN A 139 -2.87 4.64 18.73
CA ASN A 139 -3.17 3.37 18.09
C ASN A 139 -3.00 3.54 16.58
N ALA A 140 -2.13 2.72 15.99
CA ALA A 140 -2.28 2.16 14.65
C ALA A 140 -3.55 2.64 13.95
N VAL A 141 -3.45 3.53 12.95
CA VAL A 141 -4.64 4.03 12.25
C VAL A 141 -5.27 2.83 11.53
N THR A 142 -6.46 2.46 11.99
CA THR A 142 -7.22 1.35 11.43
C THR A 142 -8.49 1.82 10.79
N GLY A 143 -8.76 1.26 9.62
CA GLY A 143 -10.06 1.43 9.00
C GLY A 143 -11.18 0.82 9.83
N THR A 144 -12.40 1.27 9.52
CA THR A 144 -13.67 0.79 10.07
C THR A 144 -13.85 -0.74 10.01
N GLY A 145 -13.10 -1.44 9.15
CA GLY A 145 -13.09 -2.89 9.02
C GLY A 145 -12.20 -3.68 10.01
N GLY A 146 -11.44 -3.01 10.89
CA GLY A 146 -10.58 -3.61 11.92
C GLY A 146 -9.10 -3.83 11.53
N HIS A 147 -8.31 -4.44 12.43
CA HIS A 147 -6.86 -4.63 12.28
C HIS A 147 -6.47 -5.78 11.33
N CYS A 148 -5.28 -5.67 10.71
CA CYS A 148 -4.66 -6.68 9.86
C CYS A 148 -3.80 -7.73 10.62
N GLN A 149 -4.01 -7.95 11.93
CA GLN A 149 -3.10 -8.80 12.74
C GLN A 149 -3.16 -10.29 12.36
N ASP A 150 -4.34 -10.80 11.97
CA ASP A 150 -4.55 -12.23 11.72
C ASP A 150 -4.64 -12.61 10.23
N ARG A 151 -4.33 -11.69 9.32
CA ARG A 151 -4.55 -11.87 7.88
C ARG A 151 -3.27 -11.69 7.07
N VAL A 152 -3.22 -12.35 5.92
CA VAL A 152 -2.19 -12.09 4.91
C VAL A 152 -2.29 -10.62 4.53
N ARG A 153 -1.21 -9.88 4.75
CA ARG A 153 -1.13 -8.44 4.51
C ARG A 153 -0.14 -8.15 3.41
N ASP A 154 -0.56 -7.27 2.50
CA ASP A 154 0.35 -6.62 1.56
C ASP A 154 0.78 -5.27 2.14
N THR A 155 1.93 -4.78 1.70
CA THR A 155 2.54 -3.55 2.22
C THR A 155 2.80 -2.58 1.07
N SER A 156 2.72 -1.29 1.36
CA SER A 156 3.20 -0.21 0.50
C SER A 156 4.71 -0.25 0.24
N GLY A 157 5.46 -1.04 1.00
CA GLY A 157 6.89 -0.87 1.16
C GLY A 157 7.21 0.21 2.20
N ASP A 158 8.50 0.38 2.47
CA ASP A 158 9.00 1.34 3.44
C ASP A 158 9.17 2.72 2.81
N PHE A 159 8.53 3.74 3.38
CA PHE A 159 8.74 5.13 3.05
C PHE A 159 9.61 5.76 4.13
N TYR A 160 10.78 6.26 3.74
CA TYR A 160 11.72 6.87 4.65
C TYR A 160 11.78 8.38 4.42
N LEU A 161 11.60 9.13 5.50
CA LEU A 161 11.71 10.57 5.52
C LEU A 161 12.86 10.98 6.45
N PRO A 162 13.90 11.67 5.95
CA PRO A 162 14.86 12.31 6.84
C PRO A 162 14.17 13.42 7.62
N SER A 163 14.27 13.35 8.94
CA SER A 163 13.75 14.35 9.87
C SER A 163 14.88 14.98 10.68
N GLY A 164 14.66 16.18 11.22
CA GLY A 164 15.65 16.87 12.07
C GLY A 164 16.19 16.01 13.22
N ASN A 165 15.39 15.07 13.74
CA ASN A 165 15.76 14.17 14.85
C ASN A 165 16.06 12.72 14.45
N GLY A 166 16.11 12.39 13.16
CA GLY A 166 16.41 11.02 12.72
C GLY A 166 15.78 10.64 11.39
N LEU A 167 15.35 9.39 11.28
CA LEU A 167 14.67 8.88 10.08
C LEU A 167 13.27 8.40 10.48
N VAL A 168 12.24 8.93 9.85
CA VAL A 168 10.87 8.45 10.03
C VAL A 168 10.62 7.36 8.98
N ARG A 169 10.17 6.19 9.43
CA ARG A 169 9.71 5.10 8.58
C ARG A 169 8.20 5.02 8.64
N SER A 170 7.55 5.12 7.50
CA SER A 170 6.10 4.97 7.39
C SER A 170 5.75 3.81 6.47
N VAL A 171 4.77 3.00 6.89
CA VAL A 171 4.32 1.79 6.18
C VAL A 171 2.80 1.68 6.25
N LEU A 172 2.17 1.47 5.09
CA LEU A 172 0.75 1.14 4.98
C LEU A 172 0.59 -0.35 4.70
N TYR A 173 -0.11 -1.04 5.57
CA TYR A 173 -0.53 -2.42 5.39
C TYR A 173 -1.97 -2.46 4.90
N VAL A 174 -2.25 -3.31 3.92
CA VAL A 174 -3.60 -3.55 3.38
C VAL A 174 -3.91 -5.03 3.46
N CYS A 175 -5.09 -5.37 3.97
CA CYS A 175 -5.59 -6.73 4.07
C CYS A 175 -7.04 -6.83 3.55
N GLU A 176 -7.43 -8.06 3.21
CA GLU A 176 -8.84 -8.41 2.93
C GLU A 176 -9.65 -8.51 4.22
#